data_AF-A0AAD9RT09-F1
#
_entry.id   AF-A0AAD9RT09-F1
#
_cell.length_a   1.000
_cell.length_b   1.000
_cell.length_c   1.000
_cell.angle_alpha   90.00
_cell.angle_beta   90.00
_cell.angle_gamma   90.00
#
_symmetry.space_group_name_H-M   'P 1'
#
loop_
_entity.id
_entity.type
_entity.pdbx_description
1 polymer ?
#
loop_
_entity_poly.entity_id
_entity_poly.type
_entity_poly.pdbx_seq_one_letter_code
_entity_poly.pdbx_strand_id
1 'polypeptide(L)'
;MGDAFLVILKVCLLKLLIFYSVQAQITCTAPGFFPLLDTTCQYYYLCYSDGTGLSAQISKCPGTTVFDPNRSACVLPTQYSCVETTTTTDPYPCLRAGRFPISDPTCKSYYMCYWETATLVRRMFRCPAQTIFNPTRELCVLPTTYVCGGTTTSTSTTPIPGVEHIP
;
A
#
# COMPACT_ATOMS: atom_id res chain seq x y z
N MET A 1 6.97 -10.45 -49.79
CA MET A 1 7.58 -10.97 -48.53
C MET A 1 7.85 -9.88 -47.48
N GLY A 2 7.88 -8.57 -47.83
CA GLY A 2 8.13 -7.49 -46.86
C GLY A 2 6.92 -7.00 -46.05
N ASP A 3 5.71 -7.04 -46.63
CA ASP A 3 4.52 -6.46 -45.97
C ASP A 3 4.04 -7.28 -44.76
N ALA A 4 4.10 -8.61 -44.86
CA ALA A 4 3.75 -9.51 -43.76
C ALA A 4 4.68 -9.34 -42.55
N PHE A 5 5.98 -9.12 -42.79
CA PHE A 5 6.95 -8.91 -41.73
C PHE A 5 6.71 -7.59 -40.97
N LEU A 6 6.41 -6.51 -41.70
CA LEU A 6 6.12 -5.21 -41.10
C LEU A 6 4.80 -5.21 -40.30
N VAL A 7 3.78 -5.94 -40.76
CA VAL A 7 2.51 -6.13 -40.04
C VAL A 7 2.74 -6.90 -38.73
N ILE A 8 3.51 -7.99 -38.76
CA ILE A 8 3.81 -8.79 -37.58
C ILE A 8 4.60 -7.98 -36.54
N LEU A 9 5.59 -7.19 -36.96
CA LEU A 9 6.38 -6.35 -36.07
C LEU A 9 5.52 -5.28 -35.38
N LYS A 10 4.64 -4.60 -36.13
CA LYS A 10 3.71 -3.61 -35.57
C LYS A 10 2.73 -4.24 -34.58
N VAL A 11 2.19 -5.43 -34.87
CA VAL A 11 1.30 -6.16 -33.96
C VAL A 11 2.03 -6.59 -32.69
N CYS A 12 3.29 -7.06 -32.80
CA CYS A 12 4.11 -7.39 -31.63
C CYS A 12 4.40 -6.17 -30.77
N LEU A 13 4.82 -5.04 -31.36
CA LEU A 13 5.08 -3.80 -30.64
C LEU A 13 3.82 -3.26 -29.97
N LEU A 14 2.67 -3.31 -30.65
CA LEU A 14 1.40 -2.90 -30.07
C LEU A 14 1.01 -3.82 -28.90
N LYS A 15 1.18 -5.14 -29.04
CA LYS A 15 0.96 -6.09 -27.94
C LYS A 15 1.91 -5.83 -26.77
N LEU A 16 3.20 -5.61 -27.02
CA LEU A 16 4.20 -5.27 -25.99
C LEU A 16 3.87 -3.96 -25.26
N LEU A 17 3.41 -2.93 -25.99
CA LEU A 17 2.95 -1.66 -25.41
C LEU A 17 1.68 -1.84 -24.59
N ILE A 18 0.75 -2.68 -25.04
CA ILE A 18 -0.47 -3.03 -24.28
C ILE A 18 -0.12 -3.84 -23.03
N PHE A 19 0.79 -4.82 -23.11
CA PHE A 19 1.28 -5.54 -21.93
C PHE A 19 1.99 -4.60 -20.95
N TYR A 20 2.74 -3.62 -21.43
CA TYR A 20 3.34 -2.56 -20.60
C TYR A 20 2.30 -1.63 -19.95
N SER A 21 1.20 -1.33 -20.63
CA SER A 21 0.15 -0.45 -20.11
C SER A 21 -0.86 -1.16 -19.20
N VAL A 22 -0.92 -2.50 -19.25
CA VAL A 22 -1.81 -3.35 -18.44
C VAL A 22 -1.08 -3.92 -17.20
N GLN A 23 -0.12 -3.17 -16.66
CA GLN A 23 0.20 -3.35 -15.25
C GLN A 23 -0.94 -2.69 -14.46
N ALA A 24 -1.87 -3.48 -13.92
CA ALA A 24 -2.77 -2.99 -12.89
C ALA A 24 -1.88 -2.44 -11.77
N GLN A 25 -1.75 -1.12 -11.69
CA GLN A 25 -0.78 -0.49 -10.78
C GLN A 25 -1.32 -0.60 -9.35
N ILE A 26 -1.01 -1.72 -8.70
CA ILE A 26 -1.19 -1.86 -7.26
C ILE A 26 -0.37 -0.75 -6.60
N THR A 27 -1.07 0.23 -6.04
CA THR A 27 -0.44 1.36 -5.37
C THR A 27 -0.38 1.05 -3.88
N CYS A 28 0.84 0.87 -3.37
CA CYS A 28 1.05 0.69 -1.94
C CYS A 28 1.05 2.04 -1.22
N THR A 29 0.12 2.23 -0.30
CA THR A 29 0.08 3.41 0.57
C THR A 29 0.66 3.13 1.95
N ALA A 30 0.63 1.87 2.39
CA ALA A 30 1.19 1.40 3.66
C ALA A 30 1.79 0.00 3.51
N PRO A 31 2.79 -0.37 4.32
CA PRO A 31 3.27 -1.75 4.37
C PRO A 31 2.19 -2.69 4.94
N GLY A 32 2.23 -3.96 4.54
CA GLY A 32 1.34 -5.00 5.04
C GLY A 32 0.74 -5.88 3.93
N PHE A 33 -0.16 -6.78 4.31
CA PHE A 33 -0.82 -7.69 3.40
C PHE A 33 -2.24 -7.21 3.09
N PHE A 34 -2.59 -7.19 1.81
CA PHE A 34 -3.85 -6.64 1.31
C PHE A 34 -4.49 -7.61 0.31
N PRO A 35 -5.84 -7.73 0.31
CA PRO A 35 -6.52 -8.58 -0.64
C PRO A 35 -6.41 -7.99 -2.05
N LEU A 36 -6.23 -8.84 -3.06
CA LEU A 36 -6.47 -8.44 -4.44
C LEU A 36 -7.99 -8.45 -4.64
N LEU A 37 -8.55 -7.35 -5.17
CA LEU A 37 -9.98 -7.28 -5.49
C LEU A 37 -10.23 -8.08 -6.78
N ASP A 38 -10.40 -9.39 -6.62
CA ASP A 38 -10.80 -10.31 -7.67
C ASP A 38 -11.99 -11.17 -7.21
N THR A 39 -12.58 -11.92 -8.14
CA THR A 39 -13.74 -12.80 -7.86
C THR A 39 -13.37 -14.07 -7.09
N THR A 40 -12.09 -14.32 -6.85
CA THR A 40 -11.59 -15.57 -6.26
C THR A 40 -11.15 -15.43 -4.81
N CYS A 41 -10.80 -14.23 -4.35
CA CYS A 41 -10.15 -13.94 -3.07
C CYS A 41 -8.89 -14.80 -2.79
N GLN A 42 -8.32 -15.45 -3.81
CA GLN A 42 -7.14 -16.30 -3.66
C GLN A 42 -5.85 -15.52 -3.81
N TYR A 43 -5.92 -14.31 -4.36
CA TYR A 43 -4.75 -13.46 -4.53
C TYR A 43 -4.74 -12.35 -3.49
N TYR A 44 -3.54 -12.05 -3.03
CA TYR A 44 -3.24 -10.94 -2.15
C TYR A 44 -1.94 -10.29 -2.63
N TYR A 45 -1.65 -9.11 -2.12
CA TYR A 45 -0.36 -8.48 -2.35
C TYR A 45 0.25 -8.04 -1.02
N LEU A 46 1.57 -8.20 -0.93
CA LEU A 46 2.40 -7.66 0.13
C LEU A 46 2.92 -6.31 -0.32
N CYS A 47 2.63 -5.26 0.43
CA CYS A 47 3.33 -3.99 0.36
C CYS A 47 4.49 -4.01 1.33
N TYR A 48 5.70 -3.81 0.81
CA TYR A 48 6.92 -3.74 1.61
C TYR A 48 7.78 -2.57 1.17
N SER A 49 8.68 -2.12 2.03
CA SER A 49 9.64 -1.08 1.66
C SER A 49 10.87 -1.70 1.02
N ASP A 50 11.27 -1.17 -0.14
CA ASP A 50 12.49 -1.58 -0.86
C ASP A 50 13.68 -0.62 -0.65
N GLY A 51 13.53 0.34 0.27
CA GLY A 51 14.52 1.40 0.53
C GLY A 51 14.38 2.65 -0.34
N THR A 52 13.60 2.60 -1.42
CA THR A 52 13.30 3.77 -2.28
C THR A 52 11.83 4.18 -2.23
N GLY A 53 10.95 3.26 -1.85
CA GLY A 53 9.53 3.47 -1.73
C GLY A 53 8.81 2.26 -1.18
N LEU A 54 7.51 2.18 -1.44
CA LEU A 54 6.71 0.98 -1.22
C LEU A 54 6.53 0.25 -2.54
N SER A 55 6.86 -1.04 -2.54
CA SER A 55 6.69 -1.95 -3.67
C SER A 55 5.65 -3.01 -3.33
N ALA A 56 4.91 -3.44 -4.35
CA ALA A 56 3.87 -4.46 -4.23
C ALA A 56 4.35 -5.79 -4.82
N GLN A 57 4.18 -6.88 -4.06
CA GLN A 57 4.36 -8.24 -4.56
C GLN A 57 3.04 -9.00 -4.48
N ILE A 58 2.52 -9.42 -5.63
CA ILE A 58 1.31 -10.25 -5.71
C ILE A 58 1.68 -11.70 -5.39
N SER A 59 0.83 -12.38 -4.63
CA SER A 59 0.98 -13.78 -4.26
C SER A 59 -0.38 -14.47 -4.21
N LYS A 60 -0.37 -15.78 -4.48
CA LYS A 60 -1.56 -16.63 -4.39
C LYS A 60 -1.54 -17.42 -3.09
N CYS A 61 -2.68 -17.53 -2.43
CA CYS A 61 -2.88 -18.43 -1.30
C CYS A 61 -2.69 -19.90 -1.70
N PRO A 62 -2.11 -20.75 -0.83
CA PRO A 62 -1.84 -22.15 -1.15
C PRO A 62 -3.13 -22.99 -1.24
N GLY A 63 -3.15 -23.93 -2.18
CA GLY A 63 -4.27 -24.85 -2.37
C GLY A 63 -5.57 -24.13 -2.74
N THR A 64 -6.62 -24.36 -1.95
CA THR A 64 -7.95 -23.75 -2.10
C THR A 64 -8.28 -22.72 -1.02
N THR A 65 -7.25 -22.26 -0.28
CA THR A 65 -7.42 -21.25 0.77
C THR A 65 -7.67 -19.86 0.18
N VAL A 66 -8.35 -19.00 0.93
CA VAL A 66 -8.68 -17.62 0.56
C VAL A 66 -7.98 -16.65 1.52
N PHE A 67 -7.62 -15.46 1.04
CA PHE A 67 -6.98 -14.45 1.88
C PHE A 67 -8.03 -13.75 2.76
N ASP A 68 -7.88 -13.87 4.08
CA ASP A 68 -8.65 -13.09 5.05
C ASP A 68 -7.86 -11.82 5.40
N PRO A 69 -8.32 -10.64 4.95
CA PRO A 69 -7.60 -9.39 5.15
C PRO A 69 -7.62 -8.92 6.62
N ASN A 70 -8.52 -9.43 7.46
CA ASN A 70 -8.52 -9.14 8.89
C ASN A 70 -7.43 -9.90 9.64
N ARG A 71 -7.15 -11.15 9.20
CA ARG A 71 -6.07 -11.97 9.76
C ARG A 71 -4.74 -11.76 9.04
N SER A 72 -4.76 -11.05 7.91
CA SER A 72 -3.61 -10.91 7.00
C SER A 72 -3.01 -12.27 6.63
N ALA A 73 -3.86 -13.27 6.41
CA ALA A 73 -3.45 -14.66 6.26
C ALA A 73 -4.39 -15.45 5.35
N CYS A 74 -3.88 -16.51 4.73
CA CYS A 74 -4.68 -17.46 3.98
C CYS A 74 -5.41 -18.41 4.93
N VAL A 75 -6.73 -18.50 4.80
CA VAL A 75 -7.62 -19.30 5.65
C VAL A 75 -8.51 -20.22 4.81
N LEU A 76 -9.19 -21.16 5.45
CA LEU A 76 -10.17 -21.99 4.74
C LEU A 76 -11.38 -21.14 4.28
N PRO A 77 -12.01 -21.47 3.14
CA PRO A 77 -13.22 -20.77 2.67
C PRO A 77 -14.39 -20.79 3.67
N THR A 78 -14.40 -21.74 4.61
CA THR A 78 -15.39 -21.82 5.69
C THR A 78 -15.15 -20.81 6.82
N GLN A 79 -13.97 -20.18 6.87
CA GLN A 79 -13.58 -19.24 7.91
C GLN A 79 -13.69 -17.77 7.49
N TYR A 80 -13.71 -17.51 6.18
CA TYR A 80 -13.86 -16.18 5.62
C TYR A 80 -14.66 -16.27 4.30
N SER A 81 -15.80 -15.58 4.26
CA SER A 81 -16.57 -15.43 3.03
C SER A 81 -16.03 -14.24 2.26
N CYS A 82 -15.53 -14.50 1.06
CA CYS A 82 -15.13 -13.47 0.11
C CYS A 82 -16.31 -12.54 -0.14
N VAL A 83 -16.15 -11.26 0.21
CA VAL A 83 -17.10 -10.22 -0.19
C VAL A 83 -16.58 -9.68 -1.51
N GLU A 84 -17.33 -9.86 -2.58
CA GLU A 84 -17.03 -9.20 -3.85
C GLU A 84 -17.17 -7.70 -3.63
N THR A 85 -16.04 -7.01 -3.47
CA THR A 85 -16.03 -5.55 -3.52
C THR A 85 -16.19 -5.17 -4.99
N THR A 86 -17.40 -4.75 -5.36
CA THR A 86 -17.65 -4.13 -6.66
C THR A 86 -16.59 -3.07 -6.88
N THR A 87 -15.98 -3.06 -8.07
CA THR A 87 -14.91 -2.15 -8.50
C THR A 87 -15.34 -0.70 -8.33
N THR A 88 -15.20 -0.20 -7.10
CA THR A 88 -15.45 1.19 -6.75
C THR A 88 -14.13 1.87 -6.92
N THR A 89 -14.10 2.92 -7.75
CA THR A 89 -12.96 3.83 -7.93
C THR A 89 -12.77 4.70 -6.68
N ASP A 90 -12.80 4.09 -5.50
CA ASP A 90 -12.56 4.78 -4.23
C ASP A 90 -11.04 4.86 -4.01
N PRO A 91 -10.44 6.06 -3.94
CA PRO A 91 -9.02 6.22 -3.66
C PRO A 91 -8.61 5.75 -2.25
N TYR A 92 -9.55 5.54 -1.32
CA TYR A 92 -9.28 5.06 0.04
C TYR A 92 -10.21 3.90 0.40
N PRO A 93 -10.08 2.73 -0.25
CA PRO A 93 -10.94 1.59 0.00
C PRO A 93 -10.64 0.98 1.37
N CYS A 94 -11.69 0.67 2.13
CA CYS A 94 -11.54 -0.14 3.33
C CYS A 94 -11.48 -1.62 2.96
N LEU A 95 -10.27 -2.19 2.99
CA LEU A 95 -10.03 -3.60 2.70
C LEU A 95 -9.91 -4.45 3.96
N ARG A 96 -9.54 -3.85 5.08
CA ARG A 96 -9.52 -4.45 6.43
C ARG A 96 -9.71 -3.39 7.50
N ALA A 97 -10.01 -3.81 8.72
CA ALA A 97 -9.96 -2.92 9.85
C ALA A 97 -8.52 -2.46 10.13
N GLY A 98 -8.33 -1.18 10.44
CA GLY A 98 -7.00 -0.61 10.66
C GLY A 98 -6.94 0.89 10.42
N ARG A 99 -5.75 1.48 10.54
CA ARG A 99 -5.50 2.88 10.23
C ARG A 99 -4.54 3.00 9.06
N PHE A 100 -4.88 3.86 8.12
CA PHE A 100 -4.22 3.95 6.84
C PHE A 100 -3.89 5.40 6.47
N PRO A 101 -2.76 5.65 5.81
CA PRO A 101 -2.36 6.99 5.44
C PRO A 101 -3.27 7.53 4.35
N ILE A 102 -3.52 8.84 4.38
CA ILE A 102 -4.01 9.56 3.20
C ILE A 102 -2.78 9.98 2.40
N SER A 103 -2.85 9.83 1.07
CA SER A 103 -1.76 10.26 0.18
C SER A 103 -1.74 11.78 0.08
N ASP A 104 -1.07 12.42 1.04
CA ASP A 104 -0.89 13.87 1.08
C ASP A 104 0.56 14.21 1.51
N PRO A 105 1.12 15.35 1.05
CA PRO A 105 2.50 15.71 1.35
C PRO A 105 2.73 16.06 2.84
N THR A 106 1.67 16.22 3.64
CA THR A 106 1.80 16.59 5.05
C THR A 106 1.70 15.40 6.00
N CYS A 107 1.24 14.23 5.53
CA CYS A 107 0.91 13.05 6.35
C CYS A 107 0.06 13.40 7.58
N LYS A 108 -0.70 14.50 7.54
CA LYS A 108 -1.40 15.04 8.70
C LYS A 108 -2.75 14.37 8.90
N SER A 109 -3.24 13.72 7.86
CA SER A 109 -4.53 13.06 7.83
C SER A 109 -4.35 11.57 7.57
N TYR A 110 -5.24 10.78 8.16
CA TYR A 110 -5.32 9.34 7.97
C TYR A 110 -6.78 8.94 7.94
N TYR A 111 -7.09 7.76 7.42
CA TYR A 111 -8.43 7.18 7.55
C TYR A 111 -8.36 5.92 8.40
N MET A 112 -9.42 5.68 9.16
CA MET A 112 -9.60 4.47 9.94
C MET A 112 -10.75 3.67 9.32
N CYS A 113 -10.49 2.40 9.09
CA CYS A 113 -11.50 1.42 8.71
C CYS A 113 -11.86 0.61 9.95
N TYR A 114 -13.14 0.52 10.27
CA TYR A 114 -13.62 -0.26 11.40
C TYR A 114 -14.97 -0.91 11.06
N TRP A 115 -15.29 -1.98 11.78
CA TRP A 115 -16.56 -2.67 11.60
C TRP A 115 -17.68 -1.91 12.27
N GLU A 116 -18.68 -1.51 11.50
CA GLU A 116 -19.95 -1.02 11.99
C GLU A 116 -21.00 -2.06 11.64
N THR A 117 -21.44 -2.82 12.65
CA THR A 117 -22.25 -4.04 12.50
C THR A 117 -21.55 -5.09 11.62
N ALA A 118 -21.91 -5.21 10.35
CA ALA A 118 -21.33 -6.13 9.38
C ALA A 118 -20.68 -5.43 8.17
N THR A 119 -20.60 -4.10 8.19
CA THR A 119 -20.01 -3.31 7.10
C THR A 119 -18.72 -2.66 7.58
N LEU A 120 -17.68 -2.75 6.77
CA LEU A 120 -16.43 -2.05 7.04
C LEU A 120 -16.59 -0.59 6.60
N VAL A 121 -16.63 0.32 7.57
CA VAL A 121 -16.86 1.76 7.34
C VAL A 121 -15.56 2.54 7.46
N ARG A 122 -15.45 3.59 6.65
CA ARG A 122 -14.32 4.53 6.65
C ARG A 122 -14.66 5.79 7.42
N ARG A 123 -13.71 6.28 8.22
CA ARG A 123 -13.74 7.63 8.78
C ARG A 123 -12.40 8.33 8.66
N MET A 124 -12.41 9.60 8.26
CA MET A 124 -11.20 10.43 8.14
C MET A 124 -10.88 11.10 9.47
N PHE A 125 -9.59 11.18 9.79
CA PHE A 125 -9.06 11.77 11.00
C PHE A 125 -7.85 12.64 10.68
N ARG A 126 -7.60 13.62 11.55
CA ARG A 126 -6.40 14.44 11.54
C ARG A 126 -5.57 14.14 12.77
N CYS A 127 -4.26 13.99 12.60
CA CYS A 127 -3.34 13.80 13.71
C CYS A 127 -3.33 15.03 14.64
N PRO A 128 -3.39 14.84 15.98
CA PRO A 128 -3.46 15.93 16.94
C PRO A 128 -2.14 16.71 17.04
N ALA A 129 -2.21 17.94 17.55
CA ALA A 129 -1.06 18.82 17.76
C ALA A 129 -0.16 18.93 16.50
N GLN A 130 1.16 18.77 16.64
CA GLN A 130 2.14 18.79 15.54
C GLN A 130 2.60 17.39 15.10
N THR A 131 1.82 16.35 15.40
CA THR A 131 2.15 14.95 15.01
C THR A 131 1.76 14.64 13.57
N ILE A 132 2.39 13.62 12.98
CA ILE A 132 2.12 13.12 11.62
C ILE A 132 1.84 11.61 11.66
N PHE A 133 1.06 11.09 10.72
CA PHE A 133 0.70 9.69 10.68
C PHE A 133 1.86 8.84 10.15
N ASN A 134 2.27 7.82 10.92
CA ASN A 134 3.24 6.82 10.49
C ASN A 134 2.48 5.55 10.09
N PRO A 135 2.46 5.18 8.79
CA PRO A 135 1.71 4.02 8.30
C PRO A 135 2.31 2.68 8.72
N THR A 136 3.60 2.62 9.05
CA THR A 136 4.26 1.40 9.56
C THR A 136 3.84 1.11 11.00
N ARG A 137 3.59 2.18 11.79
CA ARG A 137 3.15 2.06 13.18
C ARG A 137 1.64 2.20 13.36
N GLU A 138 0.91 2.57 12.31
CA GLU A 138 -0.53 2.87 12.32
C GLU A 138 -0.96 3.93 13.36
N LEU A 139 -0.09 4.90 13.66
CA LEU A 139 -0.35 5.90 14.70
C LEU A 139 0.33 7.24 14.40
N CYS A 140 -0.19 8.30 15.03
CA CYS A 140 0.38 9.63 14.93
C CYS A 140 1.64 9.73 15.80
N VAL A 141 2.77 10.07 15.19
CA VAL A 141 4.08 10.20 15.83
C VAL A 141 4.65 11.60 15.66
N LEU A 142 5.72 11.90 16.40
CA LEU A 142 6.48 13.12 16.21
C LEU A 142 7.24 13.10 14.87
N PRO A 143 7.32 14.24 14.15
CA PRO A 143 8.10 14.35 12.91
C PRO A 143 9.60 14.06 13.07
N THR A 144 10.11 14.00 14.31
CA THR A 144 11.49 13.59 14.61
C THR A 144 11.71 12.08 14.52
N THR A 145 10.63 11.28 14.54
CA THR A 145 10.68 9.81 14.57
C THR A 145 10.19 9.16 13.28
N TYR A 146 9.65 9.95 12.35
CA TYR A 146 9.16 9.53 11.06
C TYR A 146 9.18 10.71 10.11
N VAL A 147 9.55 10.49 8.85
CA VAL A 147 9.57 11.52 7.81
C VAL A 147 8.50 11.16 6.79
N CYS A 148 7.59 12.09 6.54
CA CYS A 148 6.56 11.96 5.51
C CYS A 148 7.23 12.00 4.11
N GLY A 149 6.85 11.10 3.21
CA GLY A 149 7.26 11.17 1.80
C GLY A 149 8.45 10.32 1.36
N GLY A 150 8.87 9.30 2.13
CA GLY A 150 9.71 8.19 1.62
C GLY A 150 11.15 8.54 1.19
N THR A 151 11.53 9.80 1.08
CA THR A 151 12.93 10.20 0.88
C THR A 151 13.64 10.23 2.23
N THR A 152 14.33 9.14 2.53
CA THR A 152 15.36 9.10 3.58
C THR A 152 16.46 10.10 3.28
N THR A 153 16.29 11.36 3.72
CA THR A 153 17.44 12.20 4.01
C THR A 153 17.99 11.72 5.35
N SER A 154 18.96 10.80 5.26
CA SER A 154 19.93 10.54 6.30
C SER A 154 20.44 11.90 6.80
N THR A 155 19.90 12.37 7.92
CA THR A 155 20.53 13.45 8.67
C THR A 155 21.74 12.80 9.31
N SER A 156 22.88 12.87 8.61
CA SER A 156 24.19 12.69 9.19
C SER A 156 24.33 13.75 10.28
N THR A 157 23.95 13.42 11.51
CA THR A 157 24.34 14.19 12.68
C THR A 157 25.84 14.01 12.84
N THR A 158 26.59 14.92 12.22
CA THR A 158 27.99 15.14 12.52
C THR A 158 28.10 15.47 14.02
N PRO A 159 28.86 14.71 14.83
CA PRO A 159 29.17 15.13 16.19
C PRO A 159 30.03 16.40 16.10
N ILE A 160 29.56 17.50 16.69
CA ILE A 160 30.38 18.69 16.92
C ILE A 160 31.29 18.38 18.13
N PRO A 161 32.62 18.32 17.99
CA PRO A 161 33.51 18.22 19.14
C PRO A 161 33.76 19.62 19.71
N GLY A 162 33.46 19.80 21.00
CA GLY A 162 34.16 20.70 21.91
C GLY A 162 33.99 22.20 21.69
N VAL A 163 33.08 22.81 22.45
CA VAL A 163 33.21 24.22 22.84
C VAL A 163 33.87 24.25 24.22
N GLU A 164 35.09 24.77 24.24
CA GLU A 164 35.88 25.08 25.43
C GLU A 164 35.21 26.21 26.22
N HIS A 165 35.07 26.03 27.54
CA HIS A 165 34.68 27.13 28.44
C HIS A 165 35.58 27.11 29.67
N ILE A 166 36.46 28.11 29.74
CA ILE A 166 37.22 28.55 30.91
C ILE A 166 36.62 29.91 31.30
N PRO A 167 36.28 30.12 32.57
CA PRO A 167 37.06 31.09 33.36
C PRO A 167 37.74 30.46 34.57
#